data_AF-R7U9D4-F1
#
_entry.id   AF-R7U9D4-F1
#
_cell.length_a   1.000
_cell.length_b   1.000
_cell.length_c   1.000
_cell.angle_alpha   90.00
_cell.angle_beta   90.00
_cell.angle_gamma   90.00
#
_symmetry.space_group_name_H-M   'P 1'
#
loop_
_entity.id
_entity.type
_entity.pdbx_description
1 polymer ?
#
loop_
_entity_poly.entity_id
_entity_poly.type
_entity_poly.pdbx_seq_one_letter_code
_entity_poly.pdbx_strand_id
1 'polypeptide(L)'
;MELEGMKRCLARLQESSVEIEAVVTDRHKQIAKWLREEKGNVTHYTDIWHCAKGNRKKWEAAAKLKGCTEIGPWIRSEVKFEESNWVEPYIMLNTNLRQNAKNSFEKHF
;
A
#
# COMPACT_ATOMS: atom_id res chain seq x y z
N MET A 1 11.17 -4.90 -10.96
CA MET A 1 11.26 -5.96 -9.93
C MET A 1 9.91 -6.23 -9.27
N GLU A 2 9.16 -5.20 -8.86
CA GLU A 2 7.87 -5.37 -8.15
C GLU A 2 6.85 -6.23 -8.90
N LEU A 3 6.64 -6.00 -10.21
CA LEU A 3 5.73 -6.82 -11.00
C LEU A 3 6.13 -8.30 -11.03
N GLU A 4 7.42 -8.58 -11.13
CA GLU A 4 7.93 -9.95 -11.14
C GLU A 4 7.76 -10.62 -9.76
N GLY A 5 8.00 -9.87 -8.68
CA GLY A 5 7.70 -10.33 -7.32
C GLY A 5 6.22 -10.68 -7.15
N MET A 6 5.32 -9.79 -7.60
CA MET A 6 3.88 -10.02 -7.57
C MET A 6 3.49 -11.30 -8.33
N LYS A 7 4.01 -11.49 -9.56
CA LYS A 7 3.76 -12.70 -10.36
C LYS A 7 4.14 -13.97 -9.61
N ARG A 8 5.34 -14.00 -9.02
CA ARG A 8 5.84 -15.16 -8.26
C ARG A 8 5.01 -15.42 -7.00
N CYS A 9 4.64 -14.38 -6.25
CA CYS A 9 3.79 -14.52 -5.08
C CYS A 9 2.42 -15.11 -5.43
N LEU A 10 1.76 -14.59 -6.47
CA LEU A 10 0.46 -15.12 -6.89
C LEU A 10 0.58 -16.57 -7.38
N ALA A 11 1.60 -16.89 -8.17
CA ALA A 11 1.84 -18.26 -8.62
C ALA A 11 2.02 -19.22 -7.44
N ARG A 12 2.82 -18.82 -6.44
CA ARG A 12 3.08 -19.64 -5.26
C ARG A 12 1.84 -19.90 -4.41
N LEU A 13 0.93 -18.94 -4.31
CA LEU A 13 -0.36 -19.09 -3.63
C LEU A 13 -1.27 -20.06 -4.41
N GLN A 14 -1.33 -19.93 -5.72
CA GLN A 14 -2.10 -20.82 -6.60
C GLN A 14 -1.59 -22.27 -6.56
N GLU A 15 -0.27 -22.47 -6.56
CA GLU A 15 0.36 -23.79 -6.36
C GLU A 15 -0.01 -24.42 -5.02
N SER A 16 -0.24 -23.59 -4.00
CA SER A 16 -0.72 -24.00 -2.68
C SER A 16 -2.24 -24.17 -2.61
N SER A 17 -2.95 -24.18 -3.75
CA SER A 17 -4.41 -24.29 -3.83
C SER A 17 -5.16 -23.18 -3.08
N VAL A 18 -4.54 -22.01 -2.91
CA VAL A 18 -5.19 -20.82 -2.35
C VAL A 18 -5.92 -20.09 -3.47
N GLU A 19 -7.24 -19.99 -3.33
CA GLU A 19 -8.06 -19.16 -4.23
C GLU A 19 -7.91 -17.68 -3.85
N ILE A 20 -7.60 -16.86 -4.84
CA ILE A 20 -7.38 -15.43 -4.65
C ILE A 20 -8.58 -14.70 -5.24
N GLU A 21 -9.50 -14.24 -4.39
CA GLU A 21 -10.66 -13.46 -4.82
C GLU A 21 -10.31 -12.00 -5.08
N ALA A 22 -9.43 -11.43 -4.25
CA ALA A 22 -9.06 -10.03 -4.34
C ALA A 22 -7.60 -9.77 -3.95
N VAL A 23 -7.04 -8.70 -4.51
CA VAL A 23 -5.70 -8.21 -4.18
C VAL A 23 -5.78 -6.70 -3.96
N VAL A 24 -5.18 -6.23 -2.85
CA VAL A 24 -5.00 -4.81 -2.57
C VAL A 24 -3.54 -4.45 -2.83
N THR A 25 -3.27 -3.44 -3.66
CA THR A 25 -1.89 -2.97 -3.92
C THR A 25 -1.78 -1.46 -3.88
N ASP A 26 -0.56 -0.97 -3.83
CA ASP A 26 -0.26 0.41 -4.19
C ASP A 26 -0.67 0.76 -5.62
N ARG A 27 -0.69 2.06 -5.94
CA ARG A 27 -0.99 2.61 -7.27
C ARG A 27 0.14 2.37 -8.30
N HIS A 28 0.72 1.18 -8.32
CA HIS A 28 1.76 0.80 -9.26
C HIS A 28 1.16 0.43 -10.61
N LYS A 29 1.33 1.30 -11.62
CA LYS A 29 0.67 1.19 -12.94
C LYS A 29 0.88 -0.15 -13.64
N GLN A 30 2.08 -0.71 -13.57
CA GLN A 30 2.37 -1.99 -14.25
C GLN A 30 1.67 -3.17 -13.59
N ILE A 31 1.51 -3.15 -12.26
CA ILE A 31 0.81 -4.22 -11.52
C ILE A 31 -0.69 -4.13 -11.79
N ALA A 32 -1.27 -2.94 -11.70
CA ALA A 32 -2.68 -2.72 -12.02
C ALA A 32 -3.02 -3.12 -13.46
N LYS A 33 -2.13 -2.79 -14.42
CA LYS A 33 -2.26 -3.21 -15.81
C LYS A 33 -2.26 -4.74 -15.94
N TRP A 34 -1.24 -5.38 -15.36
CA TRP A 34 -1.07 -6.83 -15.44
C TRP A 34 -2.22 -7.59 -14.77
N LEU A 35 -2.68 -7.17 -13.58
CA LEU A 35 -3.83 -7.80 -12.91
C LEU A 35 -5.10 -7.71 -13.75
N ARG A 36 -5.36 -6.55 -14.36
CA ARG A 36 -6.52 -6.36 -15.24
C ARG A 36 -6.45 -7.25 -16.49
N GLU A 37 -5.27 -7.39 -17.09
CA GLU A 37 -5.10 -8.11 -18.36
C GLU A 37 -4.97 -9.64 -18.16
N GLU A 38 -4.29 -10.09 -17.11
CA GLU A 38 -3.91 -11.49 -16.91
C GLU A 38 -4.65 -12.19 -15.76
N LYS A 39 -5.31 -11.42 -14.87
CA LYS A 39 -6.00 -11.93 -13.68
C LYS A 39 -7.42 -11.38 -13.59
N GLY A 40 -8.17 -11.43 -14.69
CA GLY A 40 -9.52 -10.83 -14.80
C GLY A 40 -10.57 -11.32 -13.80
N ASN A 41 -10.34 -12.48 -13.15
CA ASN A 41 -11.23 -13.02 -12.11
C ASN A 41 -10.87 -12.53 -10.70
N VAL A 42 -9.73 -11.84 -10.54
CA VAL A 42 -9.25 -11.32 -9.26
C VAL A 42 -9.62 -9.84 -9.17
N THR A 43 -10.39 -9.48 -8.16
CA THR A 43 -10.76 -8.08 -7.94
C THR A 43 -9.55 -7.29 -7.44
N HIS A 44 -9.13 -6.27 -8.18
CA HIS A 44 -8.03 -5.41 -7.78
C HIS A 44 -8.52 -4.15 -7.05
N TYR A 45 -8.05 -3.98 -5.82
CA TYR A 45 -8.25 -2.78 -5.02
C TYR A 45 -6.95 -1.99 -4.88
N THR A 46 -7.09 -0.69 -4.68
CA THR A 46 -5.96 0.18 -4.33
C THR A 46 -5.91 0.37 -2.82
N ASP A 47 -4.70 0.39 -2.27
CA ASP A 47 -4.46 0.79 -0.89
C ASP A 47 -4.96 2.24 -0.66
N ILE A 48 -6.04 2.33 0.12
CA ILE A 48 -6.71 3.60 0.42
C ILE A 48 -5.87 4.48 1.35
N TRP A 49 -5.04 3.89 2.21
CA TRP A 49 -4.15 4.63 3.11
C TRP A 49 -3.10 5.40 2.32
N HIS A 50 -2.46 4.74 1.35
CA HIS A 50 -1.52 5.40 0.45
C HIS A 50 -2.20 6.50 -0.40
N CYS A 51 -3.47 6.30 -0.78
CA CYS A 51 -4.26 7.34 -1.45
C CYS A 51 -4.54 8.55 -0.55
N ALA A 52 -5.03 8.31 0.66
CA ALA A 52 -5.34 9.35 1.64
C ALA A 52 -4.09 10.16 2.00
N LYS A 53 -2.98 9.48 2.34
CA LYS A 53 -1.69 10.11 2.65
C LYS A 53 -1.15 10.96 1.49
N GLY A 54 -1.33 10.49 0.25
CA GLY A 54 -0.93 11.23 -0.94
C GLY A 54 -1.78 12.49 -1.17
N ASN A 55 -3.09 12.41 -0.93
CA ASN A 55 -4.00 13.55 -1.05
C ASN A 55 -3.77 14.57 0.06
N ARG A 56 -3.54 14.13 1.30
CA ARG A 56 -3.18 14.96 2.44
C ARG A 56 -2.04 15.93 2.10
N LYS A 57 -0.94 15.39 1.57
CA LYS A 57 0.22 16.22 1.16
C LYS A 57 -0.13 17.29 0.13
N LYS A 58 -1.02 16.97 -0.81
CA LYS A 58 -1.47 17.92 -1.83
C LYS A 58 -2.34 19.02 -1.22
N TRP A 59 -3.25 18.65 -0.32
CA TRP A 59 -4.08 19.62 0.39
C TRP A 59 -3.25 20.51 1.32
N GLU A 60 -2.26 19.96 2.02
CA GLU A 60 -1.32 20.73 2.83
C GLU A 60 -0.50 21.72 1.99
N ALA A 61 -0.08 21.31 0.80
CA ALA A 61 0.59 22.21 -0.14
C ALA A 61 -0.35 23.32 -0.64
N ALA A 62 -1.60 22.97 -0.99
CA ALA A 62 -2.60 23.91 -1.45
C ALA A 62 -3.00 24.92 -0.35
N ALA A 63 -3.15 24.48 0.90
CA ALA A 63 -3.50 25.34 2.03
C ALA A 63 -2.45 26.42 2.34
N LYS A 64 -1.21 26.21 1.89
CA LYS A 64 -0.11 27.20 2.02
C LYS A 64 -0.10 28.25 0.90
N LEU A 65 -0.90 28.07 -0.16
CA LEU A 65 -1.02 29.05 -1.23
C LEU A 65 -1.80 30.28 -0.76
N LYS A 66 -1.40 31.46 -1.24
CA LYS A 66 -2.06 32.73 -0.89
C LYS A 66 -3.53 32.68 -1.33
N GLY A 67 -4.44 32.93 -0.40
CA GLY A 67 -5.89 32.90 -0.65
C GLY A 67 -6.54 31.52 -0.48
N CYS A 68 -5.80 30.48 -0.07
CA CYS A 68 -6.32 29.11 0.09
C CYS A 68 -6.40 28.65 1.55
N THR A 69 -6.46 29.57 2.51
CA THR A 69 -6.49 29.26 3.96
C THR A 69 -7.70 28.43 4.38
N GLU A 70 -8.79 28.49 3.62
CA GLU A 70 -10.03 27.71 3.87
C GLU A 70 -9.85 26.20 3.67
N ILE A 71 -8.79 25.74 2.99
CA ILE A 71 -8.50 24.30 2.80
C ILE A 71 -8.05 23.65 4.12
N GLY A 72 -7.34 24.39 4.98
CA GLY A 72 -6.73 23.85 6.20
C GLY A 72 -7.69 23.09 7.13
N PRO A 73 -8.89 23.62 7.44
CA PRO A 73 -9.89 22.93 8.25
C PRO A 73 -10.31 21.54 7.73
N TRP A 74 -10.40 21.35 6.40
CA TRP A 74 -10.83 20.09 5.78
C TRP A 74 -9.78 18.97 5.83
N ILE A 75 -8.51 19.33 6.01
CA ILE A 75 -7.43 18.34 6.18
C ILE A 75 -7.59 17.58 7.51
N ARG A 76 -8.21 18.20 8.52
CA ARG A 76 -8.39 17.59 9.86
C ARG A 76 -9.53 16.56 9.92
N SER A 77 -10.42 16.53 8.93
CA SER A 77 -11.51 15.55 8.82
C SER A 77 -11.11 14.24 8.11
N GLU A 78 -9.80 13.98 7.97
CA GLU A 78 -9.29 12.80 7.27
C GLU A 78 -9.54 11.47 8.01
N VAL A 79 -9.49 10.38 7.22
CA VAL A 79 -9.58 8.99 7.68
C VAL A 79 -8.45 8.71 8.67
N LYS A 80 -8.80 8.53 9.94
CA LYS A 80 -7.90 7.97 10.94
C LYS A 80 -7.90 6.46 10.77
N PHE A 81 -6.75 5.92 10.38
CA PHE A 81 -6.51 4.49 10.47
C PHE A 81 -5.94 4.21 11.85
N GLU A 82 -6.74 3.54 12.68
CA GLU A 82 -6.26 2.94 13.91
C GLU A 82 -5.89 1.49 13.57
N GLU A 83 -4.60 1.18 13.69
CA GLU A 83 -4.12 -0.19 13.53
C GLU A 83 -4.74 -1.05 14.64
N SER A 84 -5.21 -2.24 14.29
CA SER A 84 -5.72 -3.15 15.30
C SER A 84 -4.57 -3.63 16.18
N ASN A 85 -4.77 -3.64 17.49
CA ASN A 85 -3.73 -4.01 18.47
C ASN A 85 -3.05 -5.37 18.19
N TRP A 86 -3.72 -6.31 17.53
CA TRP A 86 -3.15 -7.62 17.19
C TRP A 86 -2.04 -7.55 16.12
N VAL A 87 -1.93 -6.44 15.38
CA VAL A 87 -0.92 -6.23 14.33
C VAL A 87 0.41 -5.75 14.91
N GLU A 88 0.39 -5.17 16.12
CA GLU A 88 1.58 -4.62 16.79
C GLU A 88 2.72 -5.64 16.94
N PRO A 89 2.49 -6.90 17.41
CA PRO A 89 3.57 -7.89 17.50
C PRO A 89 4.21 -8.20 16.15
N TYR A 90 3.41 -8.24 15.08
CA TYR A 90 3.90 -8.48 13.71
C TYR A 90 4.72 -7.30 13.19
N ILE A 91 4.27 -6.07 13.42
CA ILE A 91 5.01 -4.86 13.03
C ILE A 91 6.36 -4.81 13.77
N MET A 92 6.36 -5.08 15.07
CA MET A 92 7.58 -5.09 15.88
C MET A 92 8.57 -6.15 15.37
N LEU A 93 8.10 -7.36 15.06
CA LEU A 93 8.93 -8.41 14.46
C LEU A 93 9.58 -7.93 13.15
N ASN A 94 8.78 -7.44 12.19
CA ASN A 94 9.30 -7.01 10.89
C ASN A 94 10.23 -5.79 11.00
N THR A 95 9.94 -4.88 11.93
CA THR A 95 10.80 -3.72 12.20
C THR A 95 12.17 -4.16 12.70
N ASN A 96 12.20 -5.11 13.63
CA ASN A 96 13.44 -5.70 14.13
C ASN A 96 14.22 -6.43 13.02
N LEU A 97 13.54 -7.20 12.17
CA LEU A 97 14.17 -7.87 11.04
C LEU A 97 14.82 -6.87 10.07
N ARG A 98 14.13 -5.77 9.75
CA ARG A 98 14.66 -4.70 8.88
C ARG A 98 15.83 -3.94 9.49
N GLN A 99 15.83 -3.73 10.80
CA GLN A 99 16.96 -3.09 11.50
C GLN A 99 18.22 -3.97 11.48
N ASN A 100 18.02 -5.29 11.51
CA ASN A 100 19.10 -6.27 11.48
C ASN A 100 19.44 -6.77 10.07
N ALA A 101 18.86 -6.17 9.03
CA ALA A 101 19.14 -6.51 7.64
C ALA A 101 20.63 -6.29 7.33
N LYS A 102 21.27 -7.32 6.80
CA LYS A 102 22.71 -7.31 6.48
C LYS A 102 23.02 -6.71 5.12
N ASN A 103 21.99 -6.50 4.30
CA ASN A 103 22.11 -5.95 2.96
C ASN A 103 20.85 -5.17 2.56
N SER A 104 20.92 -4.44 1.45
CA SER A 104 19.82 -3.62 0.95
C SER A 104 18.59 -4.44 0.53
N PHE A 105 18.78 -5.69 0.13
CA PHE A 105 17.70 -6.57 -0.27
C PHE A 105 16.86 -7.00 0.94
N GLU A 106 17.50 -7.46 2.02
CA GLU A 106 16.87 -7.82 3.30
C GLU A 106 16.19 -6.64 4.00
N LYS A 107 16.51 -5.40 3.63
CA LYS A 107 15.87 -4.20 4.21
C LYS A 107 14.47 -3.93 3.65
N HIS A 108 14.17 -4.50 2.48
CA HIS A 108 12.90 -4.31 1.77
C HIS A 108 11.99 -5.54 1.81
N PHE A 109 12.48 -6.65 2.36
CA PHE A 109 11.71 -7.85 2.72
C PHE A 109 11.63 -8.00 4.24
#